data_AF-A0A842TUP3-F1
#
_entry.id   AF-A0A842TUP3-F1
#
_cell.length_a   1.000
_cell.length_b   1.000
_cell.length_c   1.000
_cell.angle_alpha   90.00
_cell.angle_beta   90.00
_cell.angle_gamma   90.00
#
_symmetry.space_group_name_H-M   'P 1'
#
loop_
_entity.id
_entity.type
_entity.pdbx_description
1 polymer ?
#
loop_
_entity_poly.entity_id
_entity_poly.type
_entity_poly.pdbx_seq_one_letter_code
_entity_poly.pdbx_strand_id
1 'polypeptide(L)'
;MPLSETEKKIIEQVKKEVRSTPKLIAKKLDLNNQHIRNLMSDLCRFGFLKRITRGVYEATSKKIPQVKTVGRKAKDLHDKYKEK
;
A
#
# COMPACT_ATOMS: atom_id res chain seq x y z
N MET A 1 -11.92 -5.00 1.55
CA MET A 1 -11.54 -3.70 0.96
C MET A 1 -10.74 -3.97 -0.31
N PRO A 2 -11.09 -3.33 -1.44
CA PRO A 2 -10.21 -3.30 -2.60
C PRO A 2 -8.96 -2.46 -2.27
N LEU A 3 -7.78 -2.95 -2.64
CA LEU A 3 -6.53 -2.19 -2.50
C LEU A 3 -6.52 -1.03 -3.51
N SER A 4 -6.19 0.17 -3.03
CA SER A 4 -5.94 1.35 -3.85
C SER A 4 -4.73 1.12 -4.78
N GLU A 5 -4.68 1.84 -5.90
CA GLU A 5 -3.54 1.79 -6.83
C GLU A 5 -2.22 2.14 -6.14
N THR A 6 -2.25 3.11 -5.21
CA THR A 6 -1.07 3.50 -4.43
C THR A 6 -0.56 2.35 -3.56
N GLU A 7 -1.47 1.62 -2.91
CA GLU A 7 -1.12 0.47 -2.08
C GLU A 7 -0.50 -0.66 -2.90
N LYS A 8 -1.04 -0.92 -4.09
CA LYS A 8 -0.48 -1.91 -5.03
C LYS A 8 0.94 -1.51 -5.46
N LYS A 9 1.16 -0.25 -5.85
CA LYS A 9 2.48 0.28 -6.21
C LYS A 9 3.48 0.16 -5.06
N ILE A 10 3.06 0.43 -3.81
CA ILE A 10 3.90 0.24 -2.62
C ILE A 10 4.31 -1.22 -2.50
N ILE A 11 3.36 -2.17 -2.56
CA ILE A 11 3.67 -3.61 -2.46
C ILE A 11 4.63 -4.05 -3.57
N GLU A 12 4.42 -3.59 -4.80
CA GLU A 12 5.31 -3.92 -5.92
C GLU A 12 6.72 -3.38 -5.73
N GLN A 13 6.88 -2.15 -5.24
CA GLN A 13 8.22 -1.62 -4.95
C GLN A 13 8.91 -2.37 -3.82
N VAL A 14 8.19 -2.66 -2.72
CA VAL A 14 8.77 -3.42 -1.61
C VAL A 14 9.17 -4.83 -2.06
N LYS A 15 8.42 -5.45 -2.97
CA LYS A 15 8.81 -6.73 -3.58
C LYS A 15 10.09 -6.64 -4.39
N LYS A 16 10.31 -5.55 -5.13
CA LYS A 16 11.53 -5.36 -5.95
C LYS A 16 12.78 -5.17 -5.10
N GLU A 17 12.68 -4.42 -4.01
CA GLU A 17 13.84 -4.08 -3.17
C GLU A 17 14.15 -5.08 -2.07
N VAL A 18 13.32 -6.11 -1.88
CA VAL A 18 13.36 -7.08 -0.76
C VAL A 18 13.09 -6.40 0.59
N ARG A 19 13.71 -5.26 0.88
CA ARG A 19 13.49 -4.47 2.09
C ARG A 19 13.38 -2.99 1.74
N SER A 20 12.35 -2.33 2.26
CA SER A 20 12.15 -0.90 2.02
C SER A 20 11.75 -0.15 3.29
N THR A 21 12.09 1.13 3.30
CA THR A 21 11.66 2.07 4.33
C THR A 21 10.57 3.00 3.79
N PRO A 22 9.67 3.53 4.64
CA PRO A 22 8.65 4.49 4.22
C PRO A 22 9.25 5.69 3.49
N LYS A 23 10.41 6.18 3.94
CA LYS A 23 11.10 7.33 3.35
C LYS A 23 11.57 7.05 1.92
N LEU A 24 12.06 5.83 1.67
CA LEU A 24 12.52 5.43 0.34
C LEU A 24 11.34 5.28 -0.63
N ILE A 25 10.27 4.63 -0.19
CA ILE A 25 9.06 4.47 -0.99
C ILE A 25 8.41 5.83 -1.28
N ALA A 26 8.35 6.71 -0.28
CA ALA A 26 7.89 8.08 -0.43
C ALA A 26 8.67 8.86 -1.49
N LYS A 27 10.00 8.74 -1.50
CA LYS A 27 10.85 9.38 -2.52
C LYS A 27 10.62 8.82 -3.93
N LYS A 28 10.36 7.51 -4.05
CA LYS A 28 10.10 6.87 -5.36
C LYS A 28 8.74 7.19 -5.94
N LEU A 29 7.74 7.33 -5.09
CA LEU A 29 6.36 7.61 -5.50
C LEU A 29 6.05 9.12 -5.51
N ASP A 30 7.01 9.95 -5.08
CA ASP A 30 6.84 11.39 -4.85
C ASP A 30 5.63 11.70 -3.96
N LEU A 31 5.47 10.92 -2.89
CA LEU A 31 4.36 11.02 -1.95
C LEU A 31 4.84 11.44 -0.56
N ASN A 32 3.90 11.96 0.24
CA ASN A 32 4.19 12.34 1.61
C ASN A 32 4.62 11.11 2.45
N ASN A 33 5.77 11.21 3.11
CA ASN A 33 6.33 10.16 3.97
C ASN A 33 5.37 9.72 5.09
N GLN A 34 4.63 10.65 5.69
CA GLN A 34 3.67 10.32 6.74
C GLN A 34 2.50 9.49 6.18
N HIS A 35 2.04 9.83 4.97
CA HIS A 35 0.99 9.08 4.29
C HIS A 35 1.44 7.65 3.95
N ILE A 36 2.64 7.49 3.37
CA ILE A 36 3.22 6.17 3.08
C ILE A 36 3.42 5.35 4.36
N ARG A 37 3.84 5.98 5.45
CA ARG A 37 4.03 5.30 6.74
C ARG A 37 2.72 4.73 7.27
N ASN A 38 1.63 5.47 7.16
CA ASN A 38 0.29 4.99 7.54
C ASN A 38 -0.11 3.81 6.65
N LEU A 39 -0.02 3.95 5.33
CA LEU A 39 -0.34 2.88 4.37
C LEU A 39 0.49 1.61 4.60
N MET A 40 1.80 1.72 4.80
CA MET A 40 2.64 0.56 5.08
C MET A 40 2.29 -0.11 6.41
N SER A 41 1.86 0.66 7.41
CA SER A 41 1.38 0.13 8.69
C SER A 41 0.07 -0.64 8.51
N ASP A 42 -0.87 -0.11 7.74
CA ASP A 42 -2.13 -0.79 7.40
C ASP A 42 -1.87 -2.06 6.58
N LEU A 43 -1.03 -1.99 5.55
CA LEU A 43 -0.59 -3.14 4.76
C LEU A 43 0.11 -4.20 5.61
N CYS A 44 0.84 -3.80 6.63
CA CYS A 44 1.42 -4.72 7.61
C CYS A 44 0.34 -5.39 8.46
N ARG A 45 -0.69 -4.65 8.87
CA ARG A 45 -1.84 -5.16 9.64
C ARG A 45 -2.69 -6.16 8.84
N PHE A 46 -2.88 -5.91 7.55
CA PHE A 46 -3.55 -6.85 6.64
C PHE A 46 -2.66 -8.05 6.25
N GLY A 47 -1.36 -7.97 6.58
CA GLY A 47 -0.37 -9.01 6.34
C GLY A 47 0.08 -9.09 4.89
N PHE A 48 0.11 -7.98 4.14
CA PHE A 48 0.78 -7.87 2.84
C PHE A 48 2.26 -7.47 2.98
N LEU A 49 2.57 -6.78 4.06
CA LEU A 49 3.94 -6.45 4.47
C LEU A 49 4.23 -7.08 5.84
N LYS A 50 5.52 -7.32 6.10
CA LYS A 50 6.03 -7.71 7.41
C LYS A 50 7.02 -6.65 7.87
N ARG A 51 6.86 -6.18 9.09
CA ARG A 51 7.85 -5.30 9.72
C ARG A 51 9.00 -6.15 10.25
N ILE A 52 10.20 -5.94 9.72
CA ILE A 52 11.40 -6.69 10.12
C ILE A 52 12.09 -6.03 11.30
N THR A 53 12.23 -4.70 11.24
CA THR A 53 12.82 -3.89 12.31
C THR A 53 12.21 -2.49 12.31
N ARG A 54 12.70 -1.60 13.18
CA ARG A 54 12.20 -0.24 13.37
C ARG A 54 12.25 0.56 12.06
N GLY A 55 11.11 0.61 11.38
CA GLY A 55 10.93 1.38 10.13
C GLY A 55 11.34 0.66 8.84
N VAL A 56 11.62 -0.64 8.90
CA VAL A 56 11.95 -1.45 7.72
C VAL A 56 10.86 -2.51 7.50
N TYR A 57 10.36 -2.57 6.29
CA TYR A 57 9.31 -3.49 5.86
C TYR A 57 9.80 -4.38 4.73
N GLU A 58 9.27 -5.60 4.70
CA GLU A 58 9.53 -6.62 3.69
C GLU A 58 8.19 -7.11 3.15
N ALA A 59 8.12 -7.43 1.86
CA ALA A 59 6.92 -7.96 1.25
C ALA A 59 6.73 -9.42 1.67
N THR A 60 5.52 -9.80 2.05
CA THR A 60 5.25 -11.22 2.34
C THR A 60 4.82 -11.98 1.08
N SER A 61 5.00 -13.30 1.10
CA SER A 61 4.52 -14.23 0.07
C SER A 61 3.00 -14.35 0.02
N LYS A 62 2.28 -13.66 0.92
CA LYS A 62 0.82 -13.62 0.90
C LYS A 62 0.38 -13.02 -0.43
N LYS A 63 -0.25 -13.86 -1.27
CA LYS A 63 -0.80 -13.42 -2.55
C LYS A 63 -1.79 -12.30 -2.27
N ILE A 64 -1.59 -11.17 -2.94
CA ILE A 64 -2.63 -10.15 -3.08
C ILE A 64 -3.86 -10.92 -3.56
N PRO A 65 -4.99 -10.94 -2.82
CA PRO A 65 -6.18 -11.59 -3.32
C PRO A 65 -6.53 -10.85 -4.61
N GLN A 66 -6.22 -11.50 -5.73
CA GLN A 66 -6.64 -11.04 -7.03
C GLN A 66 -8.15 -11.09 -6.95
N VAL A 67 -8.78 -9.91 -6.91
CA VAL A 67 -10.23 -9.79 -6.92
C VAL A 67 -10.72 -10.50 -8.18
N LYS A 68 -11.14 -11.76 -8.03
CA LYS A 68 -12.20 -12.29 -8.87
C LYS A 68 -13.37 -11.38 -8.56
N THR A 69 -13.81 -10.65 -9.58
CA THR A 69 -15.03 -9.86 -9.61
C THR A 69 -16.17 -10.69 -9.04
N VAL A 70 -16.43 -10.56 -7.73
CA VAL A 70 -17.68 -11.00 -7.12
C VAL A 70 -18.47 -9.72 -6.92
N GLY A 71 -19.36 -9.46 -7.88
CA GLY A 71 -20.18 -8.27 -7.92
C GLY A 71 -20.94 -8.09 -6.61
N ARG A 72 -20.61 -7.03 -5.87
CA ARG A 72 -21.53 -6.40 -4.92
C ARG A 72 -21.30 -4.89 -4.97
N LYS A 73 -22.39 -4.20 -5.31
CA LYS A 73 -22.56 -2.74 -5.35
C LYS A 73 -21.88 -2.08 -4.14
N ALA A 74 -20.95 -1.16 -4.40
CA ALA A 74 -20.62 -0.07 -3.49
C ALA A 74 -20.66 1.21 -4.33
N LYS A 75 -21.87 1.75 -4.40
CA LYS A 75 -22.13 3.18 -4.61
C LYS A 75 -21.46 3.92 -3.45
N ASP A 76 -21.02 5.13 -3.73
CA ASP A 76 -20.51 6.16 -2.80
C ASP A 76 -18.99 6.32 -2.60
N LEU A 77 -18.61 7.58 -2.85
CA LEU A 77 -17.53 8.36 -2.28
C LEU A 77 -16.11 8.26 -2.87
N HIS A 78 -15.85 9.05 -3.92
CA HIS A 78 -14.65 9.89 -3.92
C HIS A 78 -14.76 11.17 -4.78
N ASP A 79 -15.78 11.99 -4.51
CA ASP A 79 -15.73 13.42 -4.82
C ASP A 79 -14.97 14.12 -3.67
N LYS A 80 -13.62 14.06 -3.67
CA LYS A 80 -12.80 14.91 -2.77
C LYS A 80 -11.30 15.04 -3.07
N TYR A 81 -10.89 14.99 -4.33
CA TYR A 81 -9.65 15.67 -4.75
C TYR A 81 -10.00 16.64 -5.87
N LYS A 82 -10.83 17.60 -5.46
CA LYS A 82 -11.38 18.71 -6.24
C LYS A 82 -10.29 19.76 -6.46
N GLU A 83 -10.28 20.25 -7.70
CA GLU A 83 -9.86 21.59 -8.13
C GLU A 83 -9.14 22.46 -7.09
N LYS A 84 -7.94 22.89 -7.44
CA LYS A 84 -7.60 24.31 -7.37
C LYS A 84 -6.53 24.66 -8.40
#